data_AF-W7KZM2-F1
#
_entry.id   AF-W7KZM2-F1
#
_cell.length_a   1.000
_cell.length_b   1.000
_cell.length_c   1.000
_cell.angle_alpha   90.00
_cell.angle_beta   90.00
_cell.angle_gamma   90.00
#
_symmetry.space_group_name_H-M   'P 1'
#
loop_
_entity.id
_entity.type
_entity.pdbx_description
1 polymer ?
#
loop_
_entity_poly.entity_id
_entity_poly.type
_entity_poly.pdbx_seq_one_letter_code
_entity_poly.pdbx_strand_id
1 'polypeptide(L)' 'MNLIEEALLIIGLAMMPYGLYEIVRGEGDRQVKVLLIGTSLALFIIEFILAYR' A
#
# COMPACT_ATOMS: atom_id res chain seq x y z
N MET A 1 -8.16 5.32 17.24
CA MET A 1 -7.91 3.98 16.68
C MET A 1 -7.98 2.94 17.77
N ASN A 2 -8.65 1.83 17.49
CA ASN A 2 -8.52 0.63 18.31
C ASN A 2 -7.16 -0.04 18.04
N LEU A 3 -6.64 -0.83 18.99
CA LEU A 3 -5.36 -1.54 18.87
C LEU A 3 -5.20 -2.33 17.56
N ILE A 4 -6.31 -2.86 17.04
CA ILE A 4 -6.33 -3.63 15.77
C ILE A 4 -6.04 -2.71 14.58
N GLU A 5 -6.65 -1.53 14.52
CA GLU A 5 -6.45 -0.57 13.42
C GLU A 5 -5.02 -0.04 13.40
N GLU A 6 -4.43 0.17 14.58
CA GLU A 6 -3.05 0.61 14.72
C GLU A 6 -2.05 -0.45 14.27
N ALA A 7 -2.29 -1.71 14.66
CA ALA A 7 -1.48 -2.82 14.18
C ALA A 7 -1.59 -2.99 12.66
N LEU A 8 -2.80 -2.88 12.10
CA LEU A 8 -3.02 -2.97 10.64
C LEU A 8 -2.32 -1.84 9.89
N LEU A 9 -2.40 -0.60 10.39
CA LEU A 9 -1.71 0.54 9.80
C LEU A 9 -0.20 0.34 9.78
N ILE A 10 0.39 -0.14 10.89
CA ILE A 10 1.82 -0.42 10.99
C ILE A 10 2.23 -1.53 10.01
N ILE A 11 1.43 -2.60 9.92
CA ILE A 11 1.67 -3.70 8.96
C ILE A 11 1.60 -3.16 7.54
N GLY A 12 0.60 -2.36 7.20
CA GLY A 12 0.48 -1.69 5.90
C GLY A 12 1.71 -0.85 5.58
N LEU A 13 2.19 -0.06 6.54
CA LEU A 13 3.37 0.80 6.40
C LEU A 13 4.66 0.01 6.17
N ALA A 14 4.80 -1.15 6.82
CA ALA A 14 5.94 -2.05 6.63
C ALA A 14 5.86 -2.83 5.30
N MET A 15 4.67 -3.28 4.91
CA MET A 15 4.45 -4.11 3.73
C MET A 15 4.40 -3.31 2.42
N MET A 16 4.00 -2.05 2.47
CA MET A 16 3.82 -1.22 1.28
C MET A 16 5.13 -1.04 0.48
N PRO A 17 6.30 -0.73 1.08
CA PRO A 17 7.58 -0.71 0.36
C PRO A 17 7.93 -2.06 -0.29
N TYR A 18 7.65 -3.16 0.40
CA TYR A 18 7.90 -4.51 -0.12
C TYR A 18 7.00 -4.82 -1.33
N GLY A 19 5.69 -4.54 -1.24
CA GLY A 19 4.76 -4.73 -2.34
C GLY A 19 5.12 -3.89 -3.57
N LEU A 20 5.54 -2.63 -3.36
CA LEU A 20 6.03 -1.78 -4.46
C LEU A 20 7.28 -2.36 -5.11
N TYR A 21 8.24 -2.84 -4.31
CA TYR A 21 9.44 -3.50 -4.83
C TYR A 21 9.10 -4.73 -5.67
N GLU A 22 8.18 -5.58 -5.22
CA GLU A 22 7.74 -6.75 -5.99
C GLU A 22 7.07 -6.38 -7.31
N ILE A 23 6.22 -5.35 -7.34
CA ILE A 23 5.59 -4.88 -8.59
C ILE A 23 6.65 -4.35 -9.57
N VAL A 24 7.63 -3.61 -9.07
CA VAL A 24 8.71 -3.06 -9.91
C VAL A 24 9.58 -4.19 -10.47
N ARG A 25 9.98 -5.14 -9.62
CA ARG A 25 10.86 -6.26 -9.98
C ARG A 25 10.17 -7.34 -10.82
N GLY A 26 8.87 -7.57 -10.63
CA GLY A 26 8.12 -8.61 -11.31
C GLY A 26 8.13 -8.45 -12.83
N GLU A 27 7.95 -9.51 -13.58
CA GLU A 27 7.76 -9.42 -15.02
C GLU A 27 6.32 -8.98 -15.33
N GLY A 28 6.12 -8.14 -16.34
CA GLY A 28 4.78 -7.66 -16.70
C GLY A 28 4.78 -6.33 -17.44
N ASP A 29 3.62 -6.02 -18.02
CA ASP A 29 3.41 -4.78 -18.78
C ASP A 29 3.60 -3.54 -17.89
N ARG A 30 4.34 -2.55 -18.42
CA ARG A 30 4.65 -1.31 -17.70
C ARG A 30 3.40 -0.52 -17.32
N GLN A 31 2.37 -0.50 -18.16
CA GLN A 31 1.10 0.18 -17.86
C GLN A 31 0.40 -0.48 -16.67
N VAL A 32 0.38 -1.81 -16.62
CA VAL A 32 -0.22 -2.56 -15.51
C VAL A 32 0.54 -2.31 -14.21
N LYS A 33 1.88 -2.28 -14.25
CA LYS A 33 2.70 -1.95 -13.07
C LYS A 33 2.40 -0.56 -12.54
N VAL A 34 2.33 0.45 -13.43
CA VAL A 34 2.03 1.83 -13.04
C VAL A 34 0.64 1.92 -12.43
N LEU A 35 -0.35 1.23 -13.01
CA LEU A 35 -1.70 1.14 -12.47
C LEU A 35 -1.66 0.56 -11.05
N LEU A 36 -1.04 -0.61 -10.86
CA LEU A 36 -0.95 -1.31 -9.57
C LEU A 36 -0.26 -0.48 -8.48
N ILE A 37 0.84 0.19 -8.82
CA ILE A 37 1.54 1.10 -7.90
C ILE A 37 0.61 2.26 -7.52
N GLY A 38 -0.06 2.85 -8.51
CA GLY A 38 -1.01 3.95 -8.30
C GLY A 38 -2.17 3.58 -7.40
N THR A 39 -2.84 2.44 -7.65
CA THR A 39 -3.94 1.97 -6.78
C THR A 39 -3.45 1.61 -5.38
N SER A 40 -2.30 0.94 -5.25
CA SER A 40 -1.74 0.60 -3.94
C SER A 40 -1.43 1.83 -3.10
N LEU A 41 -0.81 2.86 -3.71
CA LEU A 41 -0.56 4.15 -3.07
C LEU A 41 -1.85 4.85 -2.65
N ALA A 42 -2.84 4.91 -3.56
CA ALA A 42 -4.11 5.56 -3.28
C ALA A 42 -4.86 4.89 -2.12
N LEU A 43 -4.92 3.55 -2.11
CA LEU A 43 -5.56 2.78 -1.05
C LEU A 43 -4.85 3.00 0.29
N PHE A 44 -3.52 2.96 0.32
CA PHE A 44 -2.76 3.20 1.54
C PHE A 44 -2.98 4.62 2.10
N ILE A 45 -3.03 5.65 1.22
CA ILE A 45 -3.32 7.02 1.64
C ILE A 45 -4.74 7.13 2.21
N ILE A 46 -5.73 6.50 1.58
CA ILE A 46 -7.12 6.48 2.08
C ILE A 46 -7.19 5.80 3.44
N GLU A 47 -6.56 4.63 3.60
CA GLU A 47 -6.46 3.92 4.87
C GLU A 47 -5.81 4.78 5.95
N PHE A 48 -4.69 5.44 5.64
CA PHE A 48 -4.01 6.34 6.56
C PHE A 48 -4.94 7.48 6.98
N ILE A 49 -5.60 8.16 6.06
CA ILE A 49 -6.54 9.25 6.39
C ILE A 49 -7.70 8.76 7.27
N LEU A 50 -8.26 7.58 6.96
CA LEU A 50 -9.35 6.99 7.75
C LEU A 50 -8.89 6.59 9.15
N ALA A 51 -7.67 6.09 9.29
CA ALA A 51 -7.09 5.71 10.58
C ALA A 51 -6.85 6.93 11.48
N TYR A 52 -6.42 8.07 10.93
CA TYR A 52 -6.16 9.29 11.70
C TYR A 52 -7.38 10.18 11.95
N ARG A 53 -8.58 9.77 11.53
CA ARG A 53 -9.84 10.47 11.80
C ARG A 53 -10.45 10.04 13.12
#